data_AF-A0AAX3AAD5-F1
#
_entry.id   AF-A0AAX3AAD5-F1
#
_cell.length_a   1.000
_cell.length_b   1.000
_cell.length_c   1.000
_cell.angle_alpha   90.00
_cell.angle_beta   90.00
_cell.angle_gamma   90.00
#
_symmetry.space_group_name_H-M   'P 1'
#
loop_
_entity.id
_entity.type
_entity.pdbx_description
1 polymer ?
#
loop_
_entity_poly.entity_id
_entity_poly.type
_entity_poly.pdbx_seq_one_letter_code
_entity_poly.pdbx_strand_id
1 'polypeptide(L)'
;MIEADWIWGLIGGLMIGSGAAVYLLGNGRIMGASGIIGGLVDGSARGAWAERGSFLAALIIFPAVIAFFAPVPATTNLTENLWLVGAAGLLVGLGTRIGNGCTSGHGVCGISRLSPRGIVATLVYIAAGALMVVALRALVGGV
;
A
#
# COMPACT_ATOMS: atom_id res chain seq x y z
N MET A 1 10.87 29.51 -7.05
CA MET A 1 11.17 28.40 -7.98
C MET A 1 10.36 27.22 -7.50
N ILE A 2 9.52 26.60 -8.34
CA ILE A 2 8.83 25.36 -7.95
C ILE A 2 9.89 24.29 -7.81
N GLU A 3 10.06 23.73 -6.62
CA GLU A 3 11.01 22.64 -6.41
C GLU A 3 10.53 21.41 -7.17
N ALA A 4 11.42 20.75 -7.91
CA ALA A 4 11.10 19.62 -8.77
C ALA A 4 10.39 18.47 -8.02
N ASP A 5 10.62 18.37 -6.72
CA ASP A 5 10.02 17.36 -5.84
C ASP A 5 8.49 17.44 -5.79
N TRP A 6 7.92 18.65 -5.85
CA TRP A 6 6.47 18.85 -5.86
C TRP A 6 5.85 18.36 -7.16
N ILE A 7 6.57 18.53 -8.28
CA ILE A 7 6.15 18.06 -9.60
C ILE A 7 6.15 16.53 -9.62
N TRP A 8 7.21 15.89 -9.12
CA TRP A 8 7.26 14.42 -9.02
C TRP A 8 6.20 13.85 -8.09
N GLY A 9 5.93 14.50 -6.95
CA GLY A 9 4.86 14.13 -6.04
C GLY A 9 3.47 14.21 -6.68
N LEU A 10 3.21 15.28 -7.44
CA LEU A 10 1.96 15.44 -8.18
C LEU A 10 1.80 14.38 -9.28
N ILE A 11 2.85 14.14 -10.07
CA ILE A 11 2.84 13.11 -11.13
C ILE A 11 2.57 11.74 -10.52
N GLY A 12 3.28 11.36 -9.46
CA GLY A 12 3.07 10.09 -8.77
C GLY A 12 1.65 9.96 -8.20
N GLY A 13 1.12 11.03 -7.59
CA GLY A 13 -0.24 11.08 -7.09
C GLY A 13 -1.29 10.89 -8.20
N LEU A 14 -1.11 11.55 -9.34
CA LEU A 14 -1.97 11.38 -10.52
C LEU A 14 -1.91 9.96 -11.09
N MET A 15 -0.73 9.33 -11.13
CA MET A 15 -0.57 7.94 -11.58
C MET A 15 -1.31 6.96 -10.65
N ILE A 16 -1.13 7.09 -9.33
CA ILE A 16 -1.81 6.21 -8.36
C ILE A 16 -3.33 6.45 -8.39
N GLY A 17 -3.76 7.71 -8.42
CA GLY A 17 -5.17 8.10 -8.44
C GLY A 17 -5.89 7.65 -9.71
N SER A 18 -5.27 7.80 -10.88
CA SER A 18 -5.82 7.31 -12.14
C SER A 18 -5.92 5.79 -12.18
N GLY A 19 -4.89 5.06 -11.72
CA GLY A 19 -4.96 3.61 -11.59
C GLY A 19 -6.10 3.15 -10.66
N ALA A 20 -6.25 3.82 -9.51
CA ALA A 20 -7.35 3.57 -8.58
C ALA A 20 -8.73 3.86 -9.20
N ALA A 21 -8.84 4.94 -9.96
CA ALA A 21 -10.07 5.34 -10.64
C ALA A 21 -10.45 4.36 -11.75
N VAL A 22 -9.49 3.90 -12.56
CA VAL A 22 -9.74 2.88 -13.60
C VAL A 22 -10.22 1.57 -12.98
N TYR A 23 -9.60 1.12 -11.90
CA TYR A 23 -10.02 -0.11 -11.21
C TYR A 23 -11.41 0.04 -10.58
N LEU A 24 -11.71 1.21 -10.01
CA LEU A 24 -13.02 1.48 -9.41
C LEU A 24 -14.14 1.65 -10.44
N LEU A 25 -13.91 2.43 -11.50
CA LEU A 25 -14.91 2.77 -12.50
C LEU A 25 -15.07 1.66 -13.55
N GLY A 26 -13.99 0.98 -13.92
CA GLY A 26 -14.01 -0.12 -14.87
C GLY A 26 -14.58 -1.40 -14.28
N ASN A 27 -14.15 -1.77 -13.06
CA ASN A 27 -14.49 -3.06 -12.46
C ASN A 27 -15.50 -2.95 -11.32
N GLY A 28 -15.92 -1.72 -10.95
CA GLY A 28 -16.88 -1.47 -9.87
C GLY A 28 -16.31 -1.79 -8.48
N ARG A 29 -14.99 -1.95 -8.35
CA ARG A 29 -14.34 -2.52 -7.16
C ARG A 29 -13.33 -1.57 -6.55
N ILE A 30 -13.25 -1.61 -5.23
CA ILE A 30 -12.27 -0.81 -4.48
C ILE A 30 -10.87 -1.41 -4.69
N MET A 31 -9.91 -0.60 -5.12
CA MET A 31 -8.51 -1.00 -5.21
C MET A 31 -7.94 -1.18 -3.80
N GLY A 32 -7.74 -2.44 -3.38
CA GLY A 32 -7.21 -2.77 -2.06
C GLY A 32 -6.40 -4.07 -2.08
N ALA A 33 -5.09 -3.96 -1.91
CA ALA A 33 -4.16 -5.10 -1.99
C ALA A 33 -4.54 -6.25 -1.04
N SER A 34 -4.81 -5.97 0.24
CA SER A 34 -5.20 -7.01 1.21
C SER A 34 -6.53 -7.68 0.87
N GLY A 35 -7.47 -6.97 0.25
CA GLY A 35 -8.76 -7.54 -0.20
C GLY A 35 -8.60 -8.40 -1.45
N ILE A 36 -7.71 -8.00 -2.36
CA ILE A 36 -7.35 -8.75 -3.57
C ILE A 36 -6.67 -10.06 -3.16
N ILE A 37 -5.60 -10.00 -2.36
CA ILE A 37 -4.88 -11.17 -1.83
C ILE A 37 -5.83 -12.06 -1.03
N GLY A 38 -6.59 -11.46 -0.12
CA GLY A 38 -7.55 -12.17 0.71
C GLY A 38 -8.57 -12.98 -0.11
N GLY A 39 -9.20 -12.36 -1.10
CA GLY A 39 -10.17 -13.08 -1.93
C GLY A 39 -9.56 -14.11 -2.87
N LEU A 40 -8.27 -13.99 -3.22
CA LEU A 40 -7.56 -15.05 -3.94
C LEU A 40 -7.32 -16.26 -3.03
N VAL A 41 -6.95 -16.03 -1.77
CA VAL A 41 -6.72 -17.08 -0.76
C VAL A 41 -8.03 -17.77 -0.37
N ASP A 42 -9.09 -17.02 -0.12
CA ASP A 42 -10.40 -17.56 0.27
C ASP A 42 -11.17 -18.18 -0.90
N GLY A 43 -10.65 -18.09 -2.13
CA GLY A 43 -11.31 -18.60 -3.35
C GLY A 43 -12.53 -17.79 -3.82
N SER A 44 -12.95 -16.76 -3.09
CA SER A 44 -14.07 -15.87 -3.46
C SER A 44 -13.79 -15.07 -4.75
N ALA A 45 -12.54 -15.02 -5.19
CA ALA A 45 -12.09 -14.37 -6.41
C ALA A 45 -12.10 -15.24 -7.67
N ARG A 46 -12.57 -16.51 -7.63
CA ARG A 46 -12.41 -17.46 -8.76
C ARG A 46 -12.85 -16.90 -10.12
N GLY A 47 -13.94 -16.13 -10.18
CA GLY A 47 -14.43 -15.50 -11.42
C GLY A 47 -13.63 -14.28 -11.90
N ALA A 48 -12.74 -13.72 -11.08
CA ALA A 48 -11.89 -12.56 -11.40
C ALA A 48 -10.41 -12.80 -11.06
N TRP A 49 -9.99 -14.07 -11.08
CA TRP A 49 -8.65 -14.48 -10.68
C TRP A 49 -7.58 -13.90 -11.61
N ALA A 50 -7.85 -13.88 -12.92
CA ALA A 50 -6.95 -13.30 -13.92
C ALA A 50 -6.69 -11.79 -13.67
N GLU A 51 -7.74 -11.01 -13.41
CA GLU A 51 -7.65 -9.59 -13.08
C GLU A 51 -6.83 -9.38 -11.79
N ARG A 52 -7.22 -10.05 -10.71
CA ARG A 52 -6.57 -9.90 -9.40
C ARG A 52 -5.13 -10.38 -9.40
N GLY A 53 -4.85 -11.48 -10.11
CA GLY A 53 -3.51 -12.01 -10.32
C GLY A 53 -2.65 -11.05 -11.13
N SER A 54 -3.19 -10.49 -12.22
CA SER A 54 -2.47 -9.51 -13.04
C SER A 54 -2.13 -8.23 -12.27
N PHE A 55 -3.03 -7.75 -11.41
CA PHE A 55 -2.79 -6.59 -10.55
C PHE A 55 -1.62 -6.84 -9.58
N LEU A 56 -1.63 -8.00 -8.88
CA LEU A 56 -0.55 -8.35 -7.95
C LEU A 56 0.78 -8.61 -8.68
N ALA A 57 0.74 -9.28 -9.82
CA ALA A 57 1.92 -9.50 -10.65
C ALA A 57 2.50 -8.16 -11.11
N ALA A 58 1.67 -7.24 -11.61
CA ALA A 58 2.11 -5.91 -12.04
C ALA A 58 2.73 -5.10 -10.88
N LEU A 59 2.18 -5.21 -9.67
CA LEU A 59 2.72 -4.53 -8.47
C LEU A 59 4.16 -4.94 -8.15
N ILE A 60 4.55 -6.18 -8.48
CA ILE A 60 5.91 -6.70 -8.24
C ILE A 60 6.80 -6.52 -9.47
N ILE A 61 6.30 -6.87 -10.66
CA ILE A 61 7.07 -6.89 -11.90
C ILE A 61 7.43 -5.48 -12.35
N PHE A 62 6.49 -4.52 -12.29
CA PHE A 62 6.73 -3.17 -12.79
C PHE A 62 7.90 -2.45 -12.09
N PRO A 63 7.96 -2.37 -10.74
CA PRO A 63 9.13 -1.79 -10.08
C PRO A 63 10.41 -2.61 -10.30
N ALA A 64 10.33 -3.94 -10.43
CA ALA A 64 11.50 -4.78 -10.72
C ALA A 64 12.08 -4.48 -12.12
N VAL A 65 11.23 -4.29 -13.13
CA VAL A 65 11.63 -3.90 -14.48
C VAL A 65 12.29 -2.52 -14.46
N ILE A 66 11.68 -1.54 -13.76
CA ILE A 66 12.28 -0.21 -13.63
C ILE A 66 13.65 -0.29 -12.96
N ALA A 67 13.78 -1.03 -11.86
CA ALA A 67 15.04 -1.21 -11.15
C ALA A 67 16.13 -1.89 -12.01
N PHE A 68 15.72 -2.71 -12.96
CA PHE A 68 16.65 -3.37 -13.89
C PHE A 68 17.14 -2.43 -15.01
N PHE A 69 16.26 -1.60 -15.59
CA PHE A 69 16.60 -0.75 -16.73
C PHE A 69 17.07 0.66 -16.36
N ALA A 70 16.66 1.17 -15.21
CA ALA A 70 17.08 2.47 -14.72
C ALA A 70 18.02 2.28 -13.52
N PRO A 71 19.27 2.79 -13.57
CA PRO A 71 20.18 2.79 -12.43
C PRO A 71 19.76 3.86 -11.42
N VAL A 72 18.51 3.76 -10.93
CA VAL A 72 18.06 4.53 -9.78
C VAL A 72 18.70 3.83 -8.57
N PRO A 73 19.53 4.52 -7.76
CA PRO A 73 20.05 3.93 -6.55
C PRO A 73 18.86 3.61 -5.64
N ALA A 74 18.46 2.35 -5.59
CA ALA A 74 17.45 1.85 -4.68
C ALA A 74 18.08 1.71 -3.30
N THR A 75 18.43 2.85 -2.68
CA THR A 75 18.88 2.91 -1.29
C THR A 75 17.68 2.64 -0.39
N THR A 76 17.30 1.37 -0.32
CA THR A 76 16.26 0.90 0.57
C THR A 76 16.93 0.72 1.93
N ASN A 77 16.66 1.63 2.87
CA ASN A 77 17.10 1.49 4.25
C ASN A 77 16.26 0.41 4.94
N LEU A 78 16.46 -0.84 4.54
CA LEU A 78 15.84 -2.00 5.15
C LEU A 78 16.78 -2.54 6.22
N THR A 79 16.22 -2.92 7.37
CA THR A 79 17.00 -3.62 8.39
C THR A 79 17.49 -4.97 7.84
N GLU A 80 18.71 -5.35 8.20
CA GLU A 80 19.26 -6.68 7.89
C GLU A 80 18.57 -7.80 8.70
N ASN A 81 17.81 -7.43 9.74
CA ASN A 81 17.09 -8.37 10.57
C ASN A 81 15.82 -8.88 9.86
N LEU A 82 15.96 -9.97 9.10
CA LEU A 82 14.86 -10.59 8.37
C LEU A 82 13.72 -11.07 9.28
N TRP A 83 14.00 -11.43 10.54
CA TRP A 83 12.96 -11.79 11.51
C TRP A 83 12.05 -10.61 11.84
N LEU A 84 12.63 -9.41 12.00
CA LEU A 84 11.86 -8.20 12.23
C LEU A 84 10.97 -7.87 11.02
N VAL A 85 11.51 -8.00 9.80
CA VAL A 85 10.76 -7.79 8.55
C VAL A 85 9.61 -8.78 8.44
N GLY A 86 9.85 -10.07 8.70
CA GLY A 86 8.83 -11.11 8.67
C GLY A 86 7.73 -10.88 9.72
N ALA A 87 8.11 -10.57 10.96
CA ALA A 87 7.18 -10.27 12.04
C ALA A 87 6.34 -9.02 11.73
N ALA A 88 6.97 -7.95 11.23
CA ALA A 88 6.27 -6.74 10.81
C ALA A 88 5.27 -7.02 9.68
N GLY A 89 5.67 -7.79 8.66
CA GLY A 89 4.80 -8.19 7.56
C GLY A 89 3.59 -8.99 8.03
N LEU A 90 3.78 -9.95 8.94
CA LEU A 90 2.69 -10.73 9.53
C LEU A 90 1.73 -9.86 10.35
N LEU A 91 2.24 -8.96 11.19
CA LEU A 91 1.43 -8.04 11.98
C LEU A 91 0.62 -7.10 11.10
N VAL A 92 1.21 -6.55 10.03
CA VAL A 92 0.50 -5.71 9.05
C VAL A 92 -0.55 -6.54 8.29
N GLY A 93 -0.21 -7.76 7.86
CA GLY A 93 -1.14 -8.67 7.21
C GLY A 93 -2.37 -8.96 8.07
N LEU A 94 -2.15 -9.38 9.32
CA LEU A 94 -3.21 -9.63 10.29
C LEU A 94 -4.04 -8.36 10.57
N GLY A 95 -3.37 -7.22 10.79
CA GLY A 95 -4.03 -5.95 11.07
C GLY A 95 -4.92 -5.48 9.93
N THR A 96 -4.45 -5.57 8.68
CA THR A 96 -5.27 -5.19 7.50
C THR A 96 -6.44 -6.14 7.28
N ARG A 97 -6.31 -7.41 7.69
CA ARG A 97 -7.39 -8.38 7.61
C ARG A 97 -8.47 -8.11 8.66
N ILE A 98 -8.08 -7.86 9.92
CA ILE A 98 -9.00 -7.49 11.00
C ILE A 98 -9.68 -6.15 10.69
N GLY A 99 -8.93 -5.17 10.17
CA GLY A 99 -9.46 -3.88 9.73
C GLY A 99 -10.37 -3.94 8.49
N ASN A 100 -10.49 -5.11 7.85
CA ASN A 100 -11.19 -5.32 6.58
C ASN A 100 -10.77 -4.33 5.49
N GLY A 101 -9.48 -4.01 5.43
CA GLY A 101 -8.93 -3.08 4.45
C GLY A 101 -7.49 -2.68 4.74
N CYS A 102 -6.87 -2.07 3.73
CA CYS A 102 -5.47 -1.62 3.76
C CYS A 102 -5.38 -0.14 3.41
N THR A 103 -4.17 0.41 3.39
CA THR A 103 -3.90 1.82 3.09
C THR A 103 -4.37 2.24 1.69
N SER A 104 -4.26 1.38 0.68
CA SER A 104 -4.79 1.65 -0.66
C SER A 104 -6.32 1.69 -0.68
N GLY A 105 -6.99 0.79 0.04
CA GLY A 105 -8.45 0.72 0.08
C GLY A 105 -9.10 1.85 0.92
N HIS A 106 -8.61 2.07 2.14
CA HIS A 106 -9.15 3.08 3.06
C HIS A 106 -8.58 4.49 2.80
N GLY A 107 -7.28 4.59 2.53
CA GLY A 107 -6.61 5.86 2.29
C GLY A 107 -6.90 6.36 0.89
N VAL A 108 -6.34 5.72 -0.15
CA VAL A 108 -6.48 6.20 -1.53
C VAL A 108 -7.94 6.19 -1.97
N CYS A 109 -8.58 5.02 -2.05
CA CYS A 109 -9.95 4.95 -2.55
C CYS A 109 -11.01 5.44 -1.55
N GLY A 110 -10.79 5.25 -0.24
CA GLY A 110 -11.78 5.58 0.79
C GLY A 110 -11.91 7.07 1.03
N ILE A 111 -10.79 7.81 1.10
CA ILE A 111 -10.80 9.27 1.23
C ILE A 111 -11.34 9.92 -0.04
N SER A 112 -10.94 9.45 -1.23
CA SER A 112 -11.43 10.00 -2.50
C SER A 112 -12.96 9.87 -2.67
N ARG A 113 -13.58 8.86 -2.04
CA ARG A 113 -15.04 8.68 -2.02
C ARG A 113 -15.73 9.33 -0.82
N LEU A 114 -15.01 10.08 0.00
CA LEU A 114 -15.51 10.69 1.23
C LEU A 114 -16.15 9.67 2.19
N SER A 115 -15.61 8.45 2.25
CA SER A 115 -16.10 7.42 3.15
C SER A 115 -15.66 7.71 4.59
N PRO A 116 -16.59 7.91 5.55
CA PRO A 116 -16.23 8.16 6.95
C PRO A 116 -15.38 7.02 7.54
N ARG A 117 -15.73 5.77 7.19
CA ARG A 117 -14.97 4.59 7.60
C ARG A 117 -13.53 4.62 7.09
N GLY A 118 -13.33 4.99 5.82
CA GLY A 118 -12.00 5.08 5.22
C GLY A 118 -11.14 6.18 5.85
N ILE A 119 -11.74 7.34 6.11
CA ILE A 119 -11.08 8.48 6.75
C ILE A 119 -10.65 8.11 8.18
N VAL A 120 -11.56 7.57 8.99
CA VAL A 120 -11.25 7.17 10.38
C VAL A 120 -10.18 6.09 10.43
N ALA A 121 -10.30 5.04 9.60
CA ALA A 121 -9.27 4.01 9.50
C ALA A 121 -7.90 4.61 9.13
N THR A 122 -7.90 5.62 8.26
CA THR A 122 -6.68 6.32 7.84
C THR A 122 -6.01 7.09 8.95
N LEU A 123 -6.78 7.88 9.68
CA LEU A 123 -6.27 8.61 10.85
C LEU A 123 -5.70 7.65 11.89
N VAL A 124 -6.37 6.52 12.15
CA VAL A 124 -5.91 5.53 13.12
C VAL A 124 -4.60 4.86 12.71
N TYR A 125 -4.45 4.39 11.46
CA TYR A 125 -3.20 3.73 11.07
C TYR A 125 -2.02 4.70 11.00
N ILE A 126 -2.25 5.96 10.58
CA ILE A 126 -1.19 6.98 10.57
C ILE A 126 -0.77 7.31 12.00
N ALA A 127 -1.74 7.52 12.90
CA ALA A 127 -1.46 7.80 14.30
C ALA A 127 -0.72 6.65 14.98
N ALA A 128 -1.14 5.40 14.76
CA ALA A 128 -0.48 4.22 15.30
C ALA A 128 0.95 4.08 14.76
N GLY A 129 1.18 4.32 13.46
CA GLY A 129 2.51 4.30 12.86
C GLY A 129 3.42 5.38 13.43
N ALA A 130 2.94 6.62 13.55
CA ALA A 130 3.68 7.71 14.15
C ALA A 130 4.04 7.42 15.62
N LEU A 131 3.08 6.92 16.40
CA LEU A 131 3.30 6.54 17.79
C LEU A 131 4.31 5.40 17.92
N MET A 132 4.25 4.40 17.03
CA MET A 132 5.21 3.29 17.02
C MET A 132 6.63 3.80 16.71
N VAL A 133 6.80 4.70 15.73
CA VAL A 133 8.10 5.30 15.43
C VAL A 133 8.65 6.07 16.63
N VAL A 134 7.83 6.87 17.30
CA VAL A 134 8.25 7.63 18.49
C VAL A 134 8.62 6.69 19.63
N ALA A 135 7.79 5.68 19.92
CA ALA A 135 8.05 4.69 20.96
C ALA A 135 9.34 3.91 20.70
N LEU A 136 9.54 3.41 19.47
CA LEU A 136 10.76 2.67 19.13
C LEU A 136 12.02 3.55 19.23
N ARG A 137 11.95 4.81 18.77
CA ARG A 137 13.05 5.76 18.92
C ARG A 137 13.38 6.03 20.39
N ALA A 138 12.37 6.17 21.24
CA ALA A 138 12.54 6.45 22.66
C ALA A 138 13.05 5.23 23.46
N LEU A 139 12.58 4.02 23.13
CA LEU A 139 12.88 2.80 23.89
C LEU A 139 14.15 2.08 23.43
N VAL A 140 14.43 2.11 22.13
CA VAL A 140 15.52 1.33 21.50
C VAL A 140 16.68 2.23 21.08
N GLY A 141 16.57 3.55 21.24
CA GLY A 141 17.67 4.50 20.97
C GLY A 141 17.89 4.82 19.49
N GLY A 142 16.88 4.61 18.65
CA GLY A 142 16.98 4.77 17.20
C GLY A 142 17.73 3.60 16.57
N VAL A 143 17.00 2.72 15.88
CA VAL A 143 17.59 1.82 14.89
C VAL A 143 17.92 2.63 13.64
#